data_AF-A0AA97AXX8-F1
#
_entry.id   AF-A0AA97AXX8-F1
#
_cell.length_a   1.000
_cell.length_b   1.000
_cell.length_c   1.000
_cell.angle_alpha   90.00
_cell.angle_beta   90.00
_cell.angle_gamma   90.00
#
_symmetry.space_group_name_H-M   'P 1'
#
loop_
_entity.id
_entity.type
_entity.pdbx_description
1 polymer ?
#
loop_
_entity_poly.entity_id
_entity_poly.type
_entity_poly.pdbx_seq_one_letter_code
_entity_poly.pdbx_strand_id
1 'polypeptide(L)'
;MMYAFRLRPCTLLVLSLGLACAGQSSQDVPDDALPGTADSGVRPPDGGDTEPDAGAEDAGVPDAGGSDAGEPGTAPPITSARVFFSGHSLLDNPMPDHFDGIATSLGKDFNWNQQNVIGSPLRGRTWGNGGWAGYRQGKNRVGSNMNVVQELLSPQTLGAGERYDTLLITERHDLLGTIEWENTVGYLRHFHDRLIAGNPQAVTYFYHTWLDIDKANPARWIAYEKSARVAWECVSSKVNLTLQSDGRADRVVALPGSTALVDLVERVIANEVPGITGTTSQKLNVLFSDNVHLTSLGAYYMAAVHHASVFRESPEGAPGPAGANAATVQALQRIAWNFVSAYYAQPDAGERTMADCRTRIPRDVCPGFWELLGRSENVAGCQRYFGNAAPGSGGNPFVWPDPNWQPLPPP
;
A
#
# COMPACT_ATOMS: atom_id res chain seq x y z
N MET A 1 -12.53 -49.78 53.22
CA MET A 1 -13.61 -50.19 52.31
C MET A 1 -14.36 -48.92 51.90
N MET A 2 -14.40 -48.57 50.61
CA MET A 2 -15.27 -47.51 50.01
C MET A 2 -15.05 -46.05 50.49
N TYR A 3 -15.20 -44.99 49.68
CA TYR A 3 -15.37 -44.85 48.22
C TYR A 3 -14.64 -43.56 47.77
N ALA A 4 -14.22 -43.49 46.50
CA ALA A 4 -13.55 -42.31 45.93
C ALA A 4 -14.47 -41.52 44.99
N PHE A 5 -14.20 -40.23 44.81
CA PHE A 5 -14.58 -39.48 43.60
C PHE A 5 -13.46 -38.53 43.16
N ARG A 6 -13.21 -38.49 41.85
CA ARG A 6 -12.27 -37.58 41.17
C ARG A 6 -13.06 -36.61 40.30
N LEU A 7 -12.58 -35.38 40.18
CA LEU A 7 -12.85 -34.51 39.03
C LEU A 7 -11.51 -33.96 38.51
N ARG A 8 -11.35 -33.92 37.19
CA ARG A 8 -10.18 -33.39 36.47
C ARG A 8 -10.61 -32.16 35.65
N PRO A 9 -9.69 -31.23 35.35
CA PRO A 9 -9.99 -30.04 34.54
C PRO A 9 -10.15 -30.38 33.06
N CYS A 10 -10.94 -29.56 32.35
CA CYS A 10 -11.07 -29.61 30.89
C CYS A 10 -10.00 -28.74 30.22
N THR A 11 -9.28 -29.33 29.25
CA THR A 11 -8.39 -28.62 28.34
C THR A 11 -9.18 -28.12 27.14
N LEU A 12 -9.10 -26.82 26.80
CA LEU A 12 -9.62 -26.30 25.54
C LEU A 12 -8.63 -26.60 24.40
N LEU A 13 -9.13 -27.28 23.36
CA LEU A 13 -8.40 -27.53 22.12
C LEU A 13 -8.92 -26.54 21.05
N VAL A 14 -8.02 -25.74 20.46
CA VAL A 14 -8.37 -24.86 19.35
C VAL A 14 -8.22 -25.65 18.04
N LEU A 15 -9.32 -25.80 17.30
CA LEU A 15 -9.36 -26.44 15.99
C LEU A 15 -9.39 -25.38 14.89
N SER A 16 -8.31 -25.31 14.12
CA SER A 16 -8.21 -24.54 12.88
C SER A 16 -8.82 -25.33 11.72
N LEU A 17 -9.85 -24.79 11.07
CA LEU A 17 -10.32 -25.29 9.77
C LEU A 17 -9.71 -24.46 8.64
N GLY A 18 -8.97 -25.13 7.77
CA GLY A 18 -8.74 -24.66 6.39
C GLY A 18 -9.82 -25.24 5.48
N LEU A 19 -10.36 -24.44 4.56
CA LEU A 19 -11.20 -24.93 3.47
C LEU A 19 -10.36 -25.12 2.20
N ALA A 20 -10.30 -26.35 1.72
CA ALA A 20 -9.98 -26.67 0.34
C ALA A 20 -11.26 -27.22 -0.32
N CYS A 21 -11.57 -26.78 -1.55
CA CYS A 21 -12.80 -27.17 -2.25
C CYS A 21 -12.50 -27.92 -3.55
N ALA A 22 -12.99 -29.16 -3.67
CA ALA A 22 -13.22 -29.85 -4.94
C ALA A 22 -14.16 -31.05 -4.73
N GLY A 23 -15.04 -31.32 -5.71
CA GLY A 23 -15.75 -32.61 -5.86
C GLY A 23 -17.25 -32.61 -5.51
N GLN A 24 -18.09 -32.87 -6.52
CA GLN A 24 -19.55 -32.95 -6.44
C GLN A 24 -20.05 -34.36 -6.10
N SER A 25 -21.21 -34.46 -5.44
CA SER A 25 -22.31 -35.36 -5.89
C SER A 25 -23.66 -34.96 -5.27
N SER A 26 -24.75 -35.29 -5.96
CA SER A 26 -26.12 -34.76 -5.84
C SER A 26 -27.04 -35.49 -4.85
N GLN A 27 -28.00 -34.78 -4.26
CA GLN A 27 -29.39 -35.26 -4.08
C GLN A 27 -30.40 -34.12 -3.75
N ASP A 28 -31.61 -34.28 -4.29
CA ASP A 28 -32.79 -33.41 -4.30
C ASP A 28 -33.59 -33.53 -2.96
N VAL A 29 -34.62 -32.77 -2.55
CA VAL A 29 -35.48 -31.61 -3.00
C VAL A 29 -36.28 -31.15 -1.73
N PRO A 30 -37.00 -30.01 -1.56
CA PRO A 30 -37.71 -29.12 -2.51
C PRO A 30 -37.45 -27.60 -2.39
N ASP A 31 -38.08 -26.83 -3.30
CA ASP A 31 -38.26 -25.36 -3.24
C ASP A 31 -39.10 -24.88 -2.03
N ASP A 32 -38.74 -23.72 -1.47
CA ASP A 32 -39.72 -22.83 -0.83
C ASP A 32 -39.30 -21.33 -0.87
N ALA A 33 -40.28 -20.50 -1.22
CA ALA A 33 -40.37 -19.02 -1.28
C ALA A 33 -39.16 -18.09 -0.99
N LEU A 34 -38.90 -17.19 -1.95
CA LEU A 34 -38.19 -15.91 -1.77
C LEU A 34 -39.02 -14.87 -0.97
N PRO A 35 -38.36 -14.10 -0.09
CA PRO A 35 -38.59 -12.67 0.07
C PRO A 35 -37.33 -11.90 -0.40
N GLY A 36 -37.37 -10.71 -0.99
CA GLY A 36 -38.44 -9.72 -1.10
C GLY A 36 -37.74 -8.36 -1.19
N THR A 37 -37.86 -7.67 -2.32
CA THR A 37 -37.13 -6.41 -2.59
C THR A 37 -37.63 -5.26 -1.73
N ALA A 38 -36.72 -4.58 -1.02
CA ALA A 38 -37.01 -3.33 -0.34
C ALA A 38 -36.63 -2.12 -1.22
N ASP A 39 -37.69 -1.47 -1.70
CA ASP A 39 -37.77 -0.22 -2.47
C ASP A 39 -36.77 0.90 -2.06
N SER A 40 -36.21 1.58 -3.06
CA SER A 40 -35.38 2.78 -2.91
C SER A 40 -36.03 3.98 -3.62
N GLY A 41 -37.20 4.37 -3.13
CA GLY A 41 -38.02 5.41 -3.76
C GLY A 41 -37.52 6.84 -3.56
N VAL A 42 -36.95 7.45 -4.60
CA VAL A 42 -37.15 8.87 -4.98
C VAL A 42 -37.21 8.97 -6.50
N ARG A 43 -38.20 9.67 -7.06
CA ARG A 43 -38.36 9.92 -8.51
C ARG A 43 -37.75 11.26 -8.95
N PRO A 44 -37.32 11.41 -10.22
CA PRO A 44 -36.87 12.67 -10.79
C PRO A 44 -38.04 13.55 -11.30
N PRO A 45 -37.79 14.84 -11.59
CA PRO A 45 -38.63 15.67 -12.47
C PRO A 45 -38.10 15.70 -13.92
N ASP A 46 -39.01 15.69 -14.90
CA ASP A 46 -38.72 15.75 -16.34
C ASP A 46 -38.83 17.16 -16.95
N GLY A 47 -38.13 17.37 -18.08
CA GLY A 47 -38.40 18.40 -19.09
C GLY A 47 -37.64 19.74 -18.96
N GLY A 48 -37.08 20.32 -20.04
CA GLY A 48 -36.98 19.85 -21.43
C GLY A 48 -36.27 20.86 -22.34
N ASP A 49 -35.60 20.35 -23.37
CA ASP A 49 -35.08 20.95 -24.63
C ASP A 49 -34.68 22.44 -24.71
N THR A 50 -33.40 22.70 -25.04
CA THR A 50 -33.01 23.54 -26.21
C THR A 50 -31.52 23.43 -26.53
N GLU A 51 -31.21 23.37 -27.82
CA GLU A 51 -29.87 23.43 -28.46
C GLU A 51 -30.05 24.11 -29.83
N PRO A 52 -29.00 24.55 -30.55
CA PRO A 52 -27.61 24.87 -30.14
C PRO A 52 -27.19 26.28 -30.62
N ASP A 53 -25.93 26.71 -30.39
CA ASP A 53 -24.91 26.91 -31.47
C ASP A 53 -23.65 27.69 -30.99
N ALA A 54 -22.53 27.41 -31.66
CA ALA A 54 -21.29 28.18 -31.88
C ALA A 54 -20.58 28.95 -30.74
N GLY A 55 -19.28 28.65 -30.57
CA GLY A 55 -18.33 29.54 -29.88
C GLY A 55 -17.01 28.86 -29.52
N ALA A 56 -16.03 28.87 -30.42
CA ALA A 56 -14.67 28.46 -30.10
C ALA A 56 -13.90 29.61 -29.43
N GLU A 57 -13.11 29.34 -28.40
CA GLU A 57 -11.89 30.11 -28.16
C GLU A 57 -10.84 29.31 -27.38
N ASP A 58 -9.60 29.41 -27.85
CA ASP A 58 -8.39 28.86 -27.26
C ASP A 58 -8.00 29.71 -26.03
N ALA A 59 -7.84 29.06 -24.88
CA ALA A 59 -7.46 29.69 -23.63
C ALA A 59 -6.35 28.88 -22.93
N GLY A 60 -5.16 28.91 -23.55
CA GLY A 60 -3.84 28.92 -22.91
C GLY A 60 -3.71 28.24 -21.54
N VAL A 61 -3.07 27.06 -21.55
CA VAL A 61 -2.53 26.41 -20.35
C VAL A 61 -1.60 27.38 -19.62
N PRO A 62 -1.90 27.78 -18.37
CA PRO A 62 -0.93 28.48 -17.53
C PRO A 62 0.13 27.47 -17.08
N ASP A 63 1.39 27.85 -17.23
CA ASP A 63 2.55 27.07 -16.77
C ASP A 63 2.39 26.74 -15.27
N ALA A 64 2.08 25.49 -14.96
CA ALA A 64 1.93 25.03 -13.59
C ALA A 64 3.34 24.85 -13.01
N GLY A 65 3.85 25.92 -12.39
CA GLY A 65 5.20 25.96 -11.83
C GLY A 65 5.51 24.72 -11.00
N GLY A 66 6.62 24.07 -11.32
CA GLY A 66 7.04 22.82 -10.69
C GLY A 66 7.12 22.97 -9.17
N SER A 67 6.37 22.13 -8.46
CA SER A 67 6.53 21.99 -7.01
C SER A 67 7.82 21.24 -6.71
N ASP A 68 8.64 21.77 -5.80
CA ASP A 68 9.85 21.11 -5.29
C ASP A 68 9.52 19.80 -4.54
N ALA A 69 9.26 18.73 -5.30
CA ALA A 69 9.73 17.40 -4.96
C ALA A 69 11.25 17.40 -5.16
N GLY A 70 11.94 18.19 -4.31
CA GLY A 70 13.26 18.76 -4.62
C GLY A 70 14.28 17.70 -5.04
N GLU A 71 15.06 18.03 -6.06
CA GLU A 71 16.05 17.13 -6.68
C GLU A 71 16.83 16.34 -5.61
N PRO A 72 17.00 15.00 -5.75
CA PRO A 72 17.71 14.19 -4.75
C PRO A 72 19.21 14.49 -4.56
N GLY A 73 19.72 15.58 -5.13
CA GLY A 73 21.07 16.09 -4.92
C GLY A 73 21.14 17.42 -4.16
N THR A 74 20.03 18.10 -3.87
CA THR A 74 20.03 19.50 -3.34
C THR A 74 19.26 19.71 -2.05
N ALA A 75 18.24 18.89 -1.75
CA ALA A 75 17.57 18.93 -0.45
C ALA A 75 18.52 18.43 0.66
N PRO A 76 18.72 19.17 1.77
CA PRO A 76 19.57 18.70 2.86
C PRO A 76 18.97 17.42 3.48
N PRO A 77 19.80 16.45 3.88
CA PRO A 77 19.32 15.23 4.49
C PRO A 77 18.48 15.47 5.74
N ILE A 78 17.49 14.59 5.94
CA ILE A 78 16.67 14.62 7.13
C ILE A 78 17.46 13.96 8.27
N THR A 79 17.47 14.60 9.45
CA THR A 79 18.22 14.14 10.63
C THR A 79 17.33 13.50 11.69
N SER A 80 16.03 13.78 11.64
CA SER A 80 15.02 13.29 12.58
C SER A 80 13.76 12.86 11.84
N ALA A 81 13.11 11.77 12.28
CA ALA A 81 11.80 11.40 11.79
C ALA A 81 10.92 10.83 12.90
N ARG A 82 9.61 11.08 12.80
CA ARG A 82 8.55 10.60 13.67
C ARG A 82 7.52 9.89 12.82
N VAL A 83 7.71 8.57 12.70
CA VAL A 83 7.04 7.73 11.69
C VAL A 83 5.82 7.01 12.27
N PHE A 84 4.70 7.13 11.59
CA PHE A 84 3.56 6.24 11.77
C PHE A 84 3.50 5.23 10.63
N PHE A 85 3.50 3.93 10.92
CA PHE A 85 3.27 2.88 9.92
C PHE A 85 1.80 2.43 9.94
N SER A 86 1.08 2.45 8.81
CA SER A 86 -0.26 1.83 8.72
C SER A 86 -0.32 0.77 7.63
N GLY A 87 -0.54 -0.49 8.02
CA GLY A 87 -0.39 -1.60 7.08
C GLY A 87 -0.99 -2.92 7.51
N HIS A 88 -0.59 -3.94 6.77
CA HIS A 88 -0.83 -5.36 7.03
C HIS A 88 0.55 -6.05 7.14
N SER A 89 0.60 -7.37 7.02
CA SER A 89 1.82 -8.17 7.26
C SER A 89 3.05 -7.76 6.43
N LEU A 90 2.87 -7.13 5.25
CA LEU A 90 3.99 -6.68 4.41
C LEU A 90 4.63 -5.34 4.87
N LEU A 91 4.05 -4.69 5.89
CA LEU A 91 4.58 -3.53 6.60
C LEU A 91 4.72 -3.80 8.12
N ASP A 92 4.61 -5.06 8.56
CA ASP A 92 4.73 -5.42 9.98
C ASP A 92 6.18 -5.69 10.41
N ASN A 93 6.39 -5.88 11.72
CA ASN A 93 7.64 -6.39 12.28
C ASN A 93 8.11 -7.68 11.56
N PRO A 94 9.42 -7.82 11.23
CA PRO A 94 10.52 -7.01 11.74
C PRO A 94 10.91 -5.79 10.87
N MET A 95 10.13 -5.38 9.86
CA MET A 95 10.54 -4.28 8.98
C MET A 95 10.69 -2.94 9.74
N PRO A 96 9.72 -2.47 10.56
CA PRO A 96 9.90 -1.26 11.35
C PRO A 96 11.05 -1.35 12.37
N ASP A 97 11.33 -2.53 12.94
CA ASP A 97 12.44 -2.74 13.88
C ASP A 97 13.81 -2.63 13.18
N HIS A 98 13.91 -3.16 11.96
CA HIS A 98 15.11 -3.01 11.13
C HIS A 98 15.30 -1.55 10.71
N PHE A 99 14.23 -0.81 10.43
CA PHE A 99 14.33 0.61 10.09
C PHE A 99 14.78 1.43 11.32
N ASP A 100 14.22 1.16 12.50
CA ASP A 100 14.68 1.71 13.80
C ASP A 100 16.19 1.44 14.01
N GLY A 101 16.63 0.19 13.82
CA GLY A 101 18.03 -0.21 13.92
C GLY A 101 18.96 0.49 12.91
N ILE A 102 18.56 0.61 11.64
CA ILE A 102 19.34 1.35 10.62
C ILE A 102 19.43 2.83 11.02
N ALA A 103 18.30 3.47 11.29
CA ALA A 103 18.21 4.90 11.60
C ALA A 103 19.06 5.28 12.83
N THR A 104 18.86 4.58 13.95
CA THR A 104 19.58 4.85 15.20
C THR A 104 21.08 4.55 15.07
N SER A 105 21.48 3.50 14.34
CA SER A 105 22.90 3.18 14.12
C SER A 105 23.65 4.25 13.31
N LEU A 106 22.94 4.96 12.43
CA LEU A 106 23.46 6.06 11.61
C LEU A 106 23.25 7.43 12.29
N GLY A 107 22.92 7.45 13.59
CA GLY A 107 22.79 8.68 14.39
C GLY A 107 21.55 9.51 14.07
N LYS A 108 20.54 8.95 13.40
CA LYS A 108 19.26 9.64 13.17
C LYS A 108 18.43 9.65 14.45
N ASP A 109 17.79 10.77 14.72
CA ASP A 109 16.80 10.89 15.79
C ASP A 109 15.47 10.28 15.31
N PHE A 110 15.23 9.02 15.67
CA PHE A 110 14.09 8.25 15.17
C PHE A 110 13.16 7.82 16.30
N ASN A 111 11.85 8.02 16.10
CA ASN A 111 10.83 7.41 16.93
C ASN A 111 9.62 7.04 16.08
N TRP A 112 8.88 6.01 16.47
CA TRP A 112 7.81 5.47 15.64
C TRP A 112 6.74 4.72 16.43
N ASN A 113 5.57 4.60 15.80
CA ASN A 113 4.53 3.65 16.18
C ASN A 113 3.80 3.14 14.92
N GLN A 114 2.87 2.20 15.08
CA GLN A 114 2.19 1.54 13.97
C GLN A 114 0.71 1.25 14.25
N GLN A 115 -0.01 0.96 13.18
CA GLN A 115 -1.28 0.25 13.16
C GLN A 115 -1.18 -0.89 12.13
N ASN A 116 -1.16 -2.13 12.61
CA ASN A 116 -1.14 -3.30 11.76
C ASN A 116 -2.41 -4.14 11.91
N VAL A 117 -3.14 -4.37 10.81
CA VAL A 117 -4.26 -5.32 10.74
C VAL A 117 -3.98 -6.30 9.60
N ILE A 118 -3.86 -7.59 9.92
CA ILE A 118 -3.48 -8.67 9.00
C ILE A 118 -4.42 -8.69 7.78
N GLY A 119 -3.84 -8.76 6.57
CA GLY A 119 -4.58 -8.84 5.30
C GLY A 119 -5.53 -7.68 4.99
N SER A 120 -5.48 -6.58 5.75
CA SER A 120 -6.51 -5.54 5.67
C SER A 120 -6.32 -4.57 4.48
N PRO A 121 -7.42 -4.15 3.84
CA PRO A 121 -7.42 -2.95 3.01
C PRO A 121 -7.48 -1.68 3.87
N LEU A 122 -7.22 -0.51 3.27
CA LEU A 122 -7.31 0.79 3.93
C LEU A 122 -8.69 1.01 4.58
N ARG A 123 -9.78 0.61 3.90
CA ARG A 123 -11.14 0.64 4.47
C ARG A 123 -11.23 -0.11 5.80
N GLY A 124 -10.59 -1.28 5.91
CA GLY A 124 -10.60 -2.11 7.12
C GLY A 124 -9.94 -1.40 8.31
N ARG A 125 -8.83 -0.69 8.07
CA ARG A 125 -8.08 0.05 9.09
C ARG A 125 -8.61 1.44 9.41
N THR A 126 -9.63 1.91 8.68
CA THR A 126 -10.28 3.21 8.86
C THR A 126 -11.75 3.05 9.27
N TRP A 127 -12.63 2.75 8.32
CA TRP A 127 -14.06 2.53 8.52
C TRP A 127 -14.35 1.26 9.33
N GLY A 128 -13.59 0.19 9.07
CA GLY A 128 -13.80 -1.13 9.68
C GLY A 128 -15.20 -1.67 9.41
N ASN A 129 -15.90 -2.05 10.48
CA ASN A 129 -17.27 -2.59 10.44
C ASN A 129 -18.36 -1.50 10.42
N GLY A 130 -18.00 -0.22 10.29
CA GLY A 130 -18.91 0.92 10.36
C GLY A 130 -18.42 2.00 11.31
N GLY A 131 -18.73 3.26 10.99
CA GLY A 131 -18.54 4.39 11.92
C GLY A 131 -17.11 4.57 12.41
N TRP A 132 -16.13 4.41 11.51
CA TRP A 132 -14.71 4.66 11.80
C TRP A 132 -14.05 3.80 12.89
N ALA A 133 -14.69 2.69 13.26
CA ALA A 133 -14.17 1.77 14.28
C ALA A 133 -12.85 1.09 13.87
N GLY A 134 -12.54 1.02 12.57
CA GLY A 134 -11.29 0.48 12.03
C GLY A 134 -10.04 1.20 12.58
N TYR A 135 -10.11 2.50 12.86
CA TYR A 135 -9.03 3.27 13.47
C TYR A 135 -8.63 2.85 14.90
N ARG A 136 -9.41 1.96 15.53
CA ARG A 136 -9.08 1.35 16.84
C ARG A 136 -8.64 -0.10 16.72
N GLN A 137 -8.64 -0.66 15.50
CA GLN A 137 -8.25 -2.04 15.25
C GLN A 137 -6.76 -2.15 14.97
N GLY A 138 -6.20 -3.31 15.32
CA GLY A 138 -4.85 -3.70 14.99
C GLY A 138 -3.86 -3.62 16.14
N LYS A 139 -2.68 -4.17 15.85
CA LYS A 139 -1.47 -4.14 16.66
C LYS A 139 -0.79 -2.77 16.50
N ASN A 140 -0.21 -2.27 17.59
CA ASN A 140 0.71 -1.13 17.61
C ASN A 140 2.12 -1.59 18.04
N ARG A 141 3.07 -0.69 18.27
CA ARG A 141 4.48 -1.05 18.57
C ARG A 141 4.63 -1.91 19.83
N VAL A 142 3.76 -1.75 20.83
CA VAL A 142 3.87 -2.43 22.15
C VAL A 142 2.55 -3.05 22.64
N GLY A 143 1.55 -3.22 21.76
CA GLY A 143 0.21 -3.67 22.14
C GLY A 143 -0.82 -3.57 21.01
N SER A 144 -2.04 -3.15 21.33
CA SER A 144 -3.17 -3.00 20.38
C SER A 144 -4.16 -1.92 20.86
N ASN A 145 -5.29 -1.76 20.18
CA ASN A 145 -6.43 -0.90 20.60
C ASN A 145 -6.13 0.60 20.70
N MET A 146 -5.10 1.08 20.00
CA MET A 146 -4.74 2.50 19.94
C MET A 146 -5.79 3.29 19.17
N ASN A 147 -6.16 4.49 19.65
CA ASN A 147 -7.00 5.40 18.89
C ASN A 147 -6.15 6.16 17.85
N VAL A 148 -5.99 5.59 16.66
CA VAL A 148 -5.05 6.11 15.64
C VAL A 148 -5.37 7.56 15.23
N VAL A 149 -6.64 7.97 15.21
CA VAL A 149 -7.03 9.36 14.90
C VAL A 149 -6.49 10.33 15.97
N GLN A 150 -6.66 9.97 17.25
CA GLN A 150 -6.14 10.79 18.36
C GLN A 150 -4.61 10.75 18.41
N GLU A 151 -4.00 9.60 18.11
CA GLU A 151 -2.55 9.44 18.10
C GLU A 151 -1.89 10.28 17.00
N LEU A 152 -2.47 10.33 15.79
CA LEU A 152 -1.97 11.20 14.73
C LEU A 152 -2.15 12.69 15.07
N LEU A 153 -3.28 13.06 15.69
CA LEU A 153 -3.60 14.45 16.05
C LEU A 153 -2.75 14.99 17.22
N SER A 154 -2.54 14.17 18.24
CA SER A 154 -1.85 14.53 19.49
C SER A 154 -1.23 13.28 20.12
N PRO A 155 -0.02 12.87 19.68
CA PRO A 155 0.58 11.60 20.04
C PRO A 155 0.67 11.37 21.56
N GLN A 156 0.35 10.15 21.98
CA GLN A 156 0.52 9.68 23.36
C GLN A 156 1.67 8.68 23.48
N THR A 157 2.22 8.21 22.35
CA THR A 157 3.28 7.18 22.30
C THR A 157 4.63 7.69 21.82
N LEU A 158 4.69 8.96 21.40
CA LEU A 158 5.93 9.69 21.13
C LEU A 158 6.41 10.47 22.38
N GLY A 159 7.54 11.15 22.27
CA GLY A 159 8.05 12.06 23.31
C GLY A 159 7.16 13.29 23.52
N ALA A 160 7.35 13.98 24.63
CA ALA A 160 6.52 15.13 25.00
C ALA A 160 6.66 16.28 23.97
N GLY A 161 5.55 16.62 23.31
CA GLY A 161 5.50 17.66 22.26
C GLY A 161 5.86 17.18 20.85
N GLU A 162 6.27 15.91 20.70
CA GLU A 162 6.54 15.32 19.38
C GLU A 162 5.23 15.13 18.59
N ARG A 163 5.34 15.21 17.26
CA ARG A 163 4.26 15.00 16.30
C ARG A 163 4.77 14.06 15.22
N TYR A 164 3.88 13.25 14.64
CA TYR A 164 4.26 12.48 13.45
C TYR A 164 4.54 13.44 12.29
N ASP A 165 5.71 13.29 11.65
CA ASP A 165 6.10 14.00 10.44
C ASP A 165 5.99 13.12 9.20
N THR A 166 5.82 11.81 9.38
CA THR A 166 5.86 10.83 8.32
C THR A 166 4.78 9.77 8.54
N LEU A 167 3.94 9.53 7.54
CA LEU A 167 3.05 8.36 7.47
C LEU A 167 3.55 7.42 6.37
N LEU A 168 3.96 6.21 6.74
CA LEU A 168 4.27 5.13 5.80
C LEU A 168 3.07 4.19 5.74
N ILE A 169 2.39 4.14 4.60
CA ILE A 169 1.07 3.48 4.49
C ILE A 169 0.94 2.67 3.19
N THR A 170 0.36 1.47 3.27
CA THR A 170 0.08 0.61 2.10
C THR A 170 -1.38 0.23 2.02
N GLU A 171 -1.88 0.05 0.79
CA GLU A 171 -3.11 -0.69 0.53
C GLU A 171 -2.84 -2.21 0.59
N ARG A 172 -3.90 -3.04 0.63
CA ARG A 172 -3.81 -4.50 0.42
C ARG A 172 -3.14 -4.77 -0.95
N HIS A 173 -2.31 -5.81 -1.01
CA HIS A 173 -1.42 -6.07 -2.14
C HIS A 173 -2.11 -6.42 -3.47
N ASP A 174 -3.37 -6.85 -3.45
CA ASP A 174 -4.24 -7.06 -4.61
C ASP A 174 -4.82 -5.75 -5.16
N LEU A 175 -3.96 -4.75 -5.40
CA LEU A 175 -4.31 -3.33 -5.57
C LEU A 175 -5.46 -3.06 -6.56
N LEU A 176 -5.54 -3.75 -7.71
CA LEU A 176 -6.62 -3.47 -8.66
C LEU A 176 -8.00 -3.81 -8.08
N GLY A 177 -8.09 -4.86 -7.25
CA GLY A 177 -9.31 -5.23 -6.55
C GLY A 177 -9.67 -4.24 -5.43
N THR A 178 -8.70 -3.68 -4.71
CA THR A 178 -8.97 -2.68 -3.68
C THR A 178 -9.35 -1.32 -4.26
N ILE A 179 -8.76 -0.91 -5.40
CA ILE A 179 -9.18 0.29 -6.11
C ILE A 179 -10.65 0.18 -6.55
N GLU A 180 -11.04 -0.96 -7.14
CA GLU A 180 -12.41 -1.18 -7.65
C GLU A 180 -13.45 -1.33 -6.53
N TRP A 181 -13.13 -2.06 -5.44
CA TRP A 181 -14.13 -2.51 -4.46
C TRP A 181 -13.98 -1.95 -3.03
N GLU A 182 -12.84 -1.32 -2.69
CA GLU A 182 -12.54 -0.89 -1.31
C GLU A 182 -12.37 0.64 -1.16
N ASN A 183 -12.46 1.42 -2.23
CA ASN A 183 -12.24 2.89 -2.27
C ASN A 183 -10.85 3.31 -1.73
N THR A 184 -9.79 2.71 -2.27
CA THR A 184 -8.38 3.01 -1.92
C THR A 184 -8.07 4.50 -1.94
N VAL A 185 -8.50 5.24 -2.97
CA VAL A 185 -8.24 6.68 -3.11
C VAL A 185 -8.87 7.47 -1.96
N GLY A 186 -10.15 7.24 -1.67
CA GLY A 186 -10.87 7.93 -0.60
C GLY A 186 -10.27 7.66 0.79
N TYR A 187 -9.93 6.40 1.09
CA TYR A 187 -9.36 6.05 2.40
C TYR A 187 -7.88 6.44 2.55
N LEU A 188 -7.08 6.47 1.47
CA LEU A 188 -5.72 7.01 1.50
C LEU A 188 -5.74 8.52 1.77
N ARG A 189 -6.58 9.26 1.04
CA ARG A 189 -6.83 10.69 1.28
C ARG A 189 -7.30 10.93 2.72
N HIS A 190 -8.23 10.12 3.22
CA HIS A 190 -8.72 10.26 4.59
C HIS A 190 -7.64 10.02 5.66
N PHE A 191 -6.74 9.05 5.45
CA PHE A 191 -5.58 8.82 6.33
C PHE A 191 -4.61 9.99 6.31
N HIS A 192 -4.28 10.49 5.11
CA HIS A 192 -3.44 11.68 4.93
C HIS A 192 -4.02 12.89 5.65
N ASP A 193 -5.34 13.14 5.53
CA ASP A 193 -6.03 14.23 6.22
C ASP A 193 -6.09 14.07 7.76
N ARG A 194 -5.80 12.87 8.32
CA ARG A 194 -5.62 12.69 9.77
C ARG A 194 -4.20 12.98 10.22
N LEU A 195 -3.19 12.67 9.40
CA LEU A 195 -1.80 13.07 9.63
C LEU A 195 -1.66 14.60 9.58
N ILE A 196 -2.13 15.23 8.50
CA ILE A 196 -1.99 16.68 8.26
C ILE A 196 -2.72 17.51 9.33
N ALA A 197 -3.83 17.02 9.87
CA ALA A 197 -4.52 17.64 11.01
C ALA A 197 -3.67 17.67 12.30
N GLY A 198 -2.80 16.67 12.50
CA GLY A 198 -1.83 16.66 13.59
C GLY A 198 -0.57 17.46 13.28
N ASN A 199 -0.08 17.41 12.04
CA ASN A 199 1.12 18.11 11.60
C ASN A 199 0.99 18.58 10.14
N PRO A 200 0.75 19.88 9.88
CA PRO A 200 0.62 20.42 8.52
C PRO A 200 1.88 20.33 7.65
N GLN A 201 3.04 20.00 8.20
CA GLN A 201 4.30 19.83 7.47
C GLN A 201 4.64 18.35 7.20
N ALA A 202 3.78 17.42 7.60
CA ALA A 202 4.04 15.99 7.48
C ALA A 202 3.88 15.47 6.04
N VAL A 203 4.60 14.41 5.71
CA VAL A 203 4.56 13.74 4.41
C VAL A 203 3.93 12.35 4.55
N THR A 204 3.08 11.97 3.61
CA THR A 204 2.59 10.59 3.49
C THR A 204 3.31 9.89 2.35
N TYR A 205 3.90 8.74 2.63
CA TYR A 205 4.50 7.83 1.65
C TYR A 205 3.58 6.63 1.44
N PHE A 206 3.09 6.46 0.21
CA PHE A 206 2.29 5.32 -0.19
C PHE A 206 3.22 4.18 -0.62
N TYR A 207 3.38 3.18 0.24
CA TYR A 207 4.27 2.04 0.04
C TYR A 207 3.67 1.02 -0.92
N HIS A 208 4.38 0.77 -2.01
CA HIS A 208 3.97 -0.21 -3.03
C HIS A 208 4.34 -1.61 -2.56
N THR A 209 3.33 -2.47 -2.38
CA THR A 209 3.49 -3.90 -2.05
C THR A 209 3.27 -4.79 -3.28
N TRP A 210 3.53 -6.09 -3.14
CA TRP A 210 3.59 -7.08 -4.23
C TRP A 210 2.66 -8.27 -4.01
N LEU A 211 2.26 -8.91 -5.11
CA LEU A 211 1.55 -10.19 -5.14
C LEU A 211 2.47 -11.38 -4.83
N ASP A 212 1.86 -12.56 -4.69
CA ASP A 212 2.57 -13.83 -4.47
C ASP A 212 3.52 -14.18 -5.62
N ILE A 213 4.75 -14.60 -5.28
CA ILE A 213 5.81 -15.00 -6.21
C ILE A 213 5.92 -16.53 -6.31
N ASP A 214 5.94 -17.06 -7.55
CA ASP A 214 6.46 -18.41 -7.80
C ASP A 214 7.99 -18.37 -7.74
N LYS A 215 8.55 -18.88 -6.64
CA LYS A 215 10.00 -18.91 -6.41
C LYS A 215 10.74 -19.94 -7.29
N ALA A 216 10.05 -20.81 -8.02
CA ALA A 216 10.64 -21.65 -9.06
C ALA A 216 10.70 -20.93 -10.41
N ASN A 217 9.69 -20.14 -10.75
CA ASN A 217 9.61 -19.37 -12.00
C ASN A 217 9.12 -17.92 -11.79
N PRO A 218 9.99 -17.02 -11.28
CA PRO A 218 9.59 -15.66 -10.88
C PRO A 218 9.36 -14.70 -12.06
N ALA A 219 9.59 -15.12 -13.31
CA ALA A 219 9.59 -14.24 -14.47
C ALA A 219 8.26 -13.49 -14.69
N ARG A 220 7.12 -14.14 -14.46
CA ARG A 220 5.79 -13.49 -14.55
C ARG A 220 5.58 -12.45 -13.45
N TRP A 221 5.99 -12.77 -12.22
CA TRP A 221 5.93 -11.85 -11.08
C TRP A 221 6.80 -10.61 -11.32
N ILE A 222 8.05 -10.80 -11.78
CA ILE A 222 8.97 -9.71 -12.16
C ILE A 222 8.34 -8.79 -13.21
N ALA A 223 7.75 -9.36 -14.27
CA ALA A 223 7.10 -8.59 -15.33
C ALA A 223 5.86 -7.84 -14.84
N TYR A 224 5.01 -8.49 -14.03
CA TYR A 224 3.82 -7.86 -13.46
C TYR A 224 4.18 -6.72 -12.52
N GLU A 225 5.05 -6.92 -11.53
CA GLU A 225 5.34 -5.90 -10.51
C GLU A 225 5.99 -4.63 -11.11
N LYS A 226 6.79 -4.77 -12.17
CA LYS A 226 7.29 -3.65 -12.98
C LYS A 226 6.16 -2.82 -13.60
N SER A 227 5.10 -3.45 -14.10
CA SER A 227 3.90 -2.78 -14.61
C SER A 227 3.00 -2.27 -13.48
N ALA A 228 2.83 -3.02 -12.39
CA ALA A 228 1.94 -2.73 -11.29
C ALA A 228 2.25 -1.39 -10.61
N ARG A 229 3.51 -0.97 -10.61
CA ARG A 229 3.94 0.37 -10.19
C ARG A 229 3.05 1.48 -10.77
N VAL A 230 2.61 1.38 -12.02
CA VAL A 230 1.69 2.36 -12.64
C VAL A 230 0.41 2.53 -11.82
N ALA A 231 -0.23 1.43 -11.41
CA ALA A 231 -1.48 1.49 -10.68
C ALA A 231 -1.30 2.08 -9.27
N TRP A 232 -0.18 1.80 -8.62
CA TRP A 232 0.19 2.42 -7.34
C TRP A 232 0.39 3.94 -7.48
N GLU A 233 1.19 4.38 -8.46
CA GLU A 233 1.47 5.80 -8.74
C GLU A 233 0.20 6.58 -9.17
N CYS A 234 -0.74 5.91 -9.83
CA CYS A 234 -2.04 6.47 -10.18
C CYS A 234 -2.91 6.79 -8.96
N VAL A 235 -2.83 5.99 -7.89
CA VAL A 235 -3.56 6.24 -6.64
C VAL A 235 -3.03 7.48 -5.92
N SER A 236 -1.71 7.59 -5.71
CA SER A 236 -1.10 8.79 -5.11
C SER A 236 -1.36 10.04 -5.96
N SER A 237 -1.26 9.92 -7.29
CA SER A 237 -1.53 11.03 -8.21
C SER A 237 -2.99 11.51 -8.18
N LYS A 238 -3.96 10.59 -8.10
CA LYS A 238 -5.38 10.96 -7.94
C LYS A 238 -5.62 11.65 -6.59
N VAL A 239 -5.01 11.18 -5.50
CA VAL A 239 -5.10 11.88 -4.21
C VAL A 239 -4.50 13.28 -4.32
N ASN A 240 -3.32 13.45 -4.92
CA ASN A 240 -2.66 14.74 -5.10
C ASN A 240 -3.47 15.72 -5.95
N LEU A 241 -4.16 15.26 -7.00
CA LEU A 241 -5.09 16.10 -7.77
C LEU A 241 -6.25 16.63 -6.90
N THR A 242 -6.79 15.80 -5.99
CA THR A 242 -7.85 16.24 -5.07
C THR A 242 -7.34 17.25 -4.04
N LEU A 243 -6.10 17.11 -3.58
CA LEU A 243 -5.46 18.07 -2.67
C LEU A 243 -5.22 19.41 -3.38
N GLN A 244 -4.69 19.38 -4.59
CA GLN A 244 -4.50 20.57 -5.43
C GLN A 244 -5.82 21.28 -5.73
N SER A 245 -6.90 20.54 -5.96
CA SER A 245 -8.26 21.09 -6.14
C SER A 245 -8.79 21.81 -4.91
N ASP A 246 -8.39 21.37 -3.71
CA ASP A 246 -8.71 21.99 -2.42
C ASP A 246 -7.75 23.15 -2.08
N GLY A 247 -6.84 23.51 -2.99
CA GLY A 247 -5.82 24.55 -2.78
C GLY A 247 -4.67 24.16 -1.85
N ARG A 248 -4.48 22.85 -1.61
CA ARG A 248 -3.44 22.31 -0.71
C ARG A 248 -2.12 22.04 -1.43
N ALA A 249 -1.03 22.21 -0.68
CA ALA A 249 0.35 21.99 -1.14
C ALA A 249 0.99 20.73 -0.51
N ASP A 250 0.40 20.19 0.56
CA ASP A 250 0.72 18.85 1.07
C ASP A 250 0.34 17.75 0.06
N ARG A 251 1.08 16.64 0.09
CA ARG A 251 1.01 15.58 -0.94
C ARG A 251 1.23 14.18 -0.35
N VAL A 252 0.77 13.18 -1.09
CA VAL A 252 1.16 11.77 -0.96
C VAL A 252 2.26 11.46 -1.98
N VAL A 253 3.39 10.94 -1.50
CA VAL A 253 4.55 10.53 -2.29
C VAL A 253 4.50 9.02 -2.53
N ALA A 254 4.80 8.56 -3.75
CA ALA A 254 4.91 7.14 -4.06
C ALA A 254 6.23 6.56 -3.48
N LEU A 255 6.17 5.45 -2.75
CA LEU A 255 7.35 4.74 -2.26
C LEU A 255 7.46 3.38 -2.98
N PRO A 256 8.44 3.20 -3.90
CA PRO A 256 8.45 2.18 -4.94
C PRO A 256 8.89 0.77 -4.48
N GLY A 257 8.37 0.32 -3.33
CA GLY A 257 8.76 -0.92 -2.63
C GLY A 257 8.79 -2.18 -3.50
N SER A 258 7.69 -2.49 -4.20
CA SER A 258 7.61 -3.68 -5.06
C SER A 258 8.67 -3.68 -6.16
N THR A 259 8.87 -2.57 -6.87
CA THR A 259 9.90 -2.45 -7.90
C THR A 259 11.33 -2.45 -7.34
N ALA A 260 11.54 -1.96 -6.11
CA ALA A 260 12.82 -2.10 -5.41
C ALA A 260 13.10 -3.58 -5.07
N LEU A 261 12.07 -4.33 -4.67
CA LEU A 261 12.18 -5.77 -4.44
C LEU A 261 12.44 -6.55 -5.74
N VAL A 262 11.84 -6.12 -6.86
CA VAL A 262 12.12 -6.70 -8.18
C VAL A 262 13.58 -6.51 -8.59
N ASP A 263 14.15 -5.31 -8.46
CA ASP A 263 15.57 -5.07 -8.79
C ASP A 263 16.48 -5.99 -7.95
N LEU A 264 16.22 -6.14 -6.65
CA LEU A 264 16.95 -7.09 -5.81
C LEU A 264 16.77 -8.55 -6.29
N VAL A 265 15.55 -8.96 -6.61
CA VAL A 265 15.24 -10.32 -7.08
C VAL A 265 16.01 -10.63 -8.37
N GLU A 266 16.03 -9.72 -9.34
CA GLU A 266 16.79 -9.88 -10.59
C GLU A 266 18.29 -10.04 -10.33
N ARG A 267 18.88 -9.18 -9.47
CA ARG A 267 20.29 -9.26 -9.05
C ARG A 267 20.65 -10.57 -8.35
N VAL A 268 19.79 -11.02 -7.44
CA VAL A 268 19.96 -12.30 -6.72
C VAL A 268 19.94 -13.47 -7.70
N ILE A 269 19.00 -13.49 -8.64
CA ILE A 269 18.93 -14.52 -9.69
C ILE A 269 20.19 -14.49 -10.57
N ALA A 270 20.69 -13.30 -10.92
CA ALA A 270 21.91 -13.08 -11.70
C ALA A 270 23.23 -13.45 -10.97
N ASN A 271 23.20 -13.72 -9.66
CA ASN A 271 24.38 -13.91 -8.77
C ASN A 271 25.16 -12.62 -8.45
N GLU A 272 24.53 -11.45 -8.55
CA GLU A 272 25.17 -10.16 -8.26
C GLU A 272 25.23 -9.82 -6.76
N VAL A 273 24.52 -10.57 -5.91
CA VAL A 273 24.50 -10.36 -4.45
C VAL A 273 25.41 -11.37 -3.75
N PRO A 274 26.53 -10.94 -3.12
CA PRO A 274 27.44 -11.81 -2.39
C PRO A 274 26.72 -12.64 -1.33
N GLY A 275 27.15 -13.89 -1.14
CA GLY A 275 26.62 -14.79 -0.11
C GLY A 275 25.28 -15.46 -0.43
N ILE A 276 24.58 -15.07 -1.50
CA ILE A 276 23.31 -15.69 -1.93
C ILE A 276 23.55 -16.59 -3.15
N THR A 277 23.58 -17.90 -2.94
CA THR A 277 23.95 -18.91 -3.94
C THR A 277 22.95 -20.06 -4.01
N GLY A 278 22.96 -20.83 -5.11
CA GLY A 278 22.12 -22.02 -5.30
C GLY A 278 21.16 -21.89 -6.48
N THR A 279 20.12 -22.72 -6.51
CA THR A 279 19.03 -22.61 -7.50
C THR A 279 18.20 -21.33 -7.27
N THR A 280 17.43 -20.91 -8.27
CA THR A 280 16.49 -19.78 -8.18
C THR A 280 15.66 -19.83 -6.89
N SER A 281 15.03 -20.96 -6.57
CA SER A 281 14.20 -21.09 -5.37
C SER A 281 15.00 -21.06 -4.08
N GLN A 282 16.21 -21.66 -4.04
CA GLN A 282 17.08 -21.59 -2.87
C GLN A 282 17.48 -20.16 -2.57
N LYS A 283 17.85 -19.40 -3.60
CA LYS A 283 18.19 -17.98 -3.50
C LYS A 283 17.01 -17.13 -3.04
N LEU A 284 15.83 -17.32 -3.63
CA LEU A 284 14.63 -16.56 -3.26
C LEU A 284 14.10 -16.92 -1.87
N ASN A 285 14.30 -18.15 -1.39
CA ASN A 285 14.02 -18.53 0.00
C ASN A 285 14.91 -17.80 1.04
N VAL A 286 16.01 -17.16 0.62
CA VAL A 286 16.78 -16.27 1.50
C VAL A 286 16.05 -14.94 1.73
N LEU A 287 15.26 -14.48 0.75
CA LEU A 287 14.51 -13.21 0.81
C LEU A 287 13.06 -13.38 1.27
N PHE A 288 12.38 -14.45 0.85
CA PHE A 288 10.96 -14.72 1.09
C PHE A 288 10.77 -15.95 1.99
N SER A 289 10.04 -15.78 3.09
CA SER A 289 9.74 -16.85 4.05
C SER A 289 8.66 -17.79 3.54
N ASP A 290 7.65 -17.26 2.86
CA ASP A 290 6.68 -18.00 2.05
C ASP A 290 6.65 -17.44 0.61
N ASN A 291 5.50 -17.33 -0.06
CA ASN A 291 5.40 -16.77 -1.41
C ASN A 291 5.07 -15.27 -1.42
N VAL A 292 4.88 -14.60 -0.27
CA VAL A 292 4.59 -13.16 -0.23
C VAL A 292 5.30 -12.45 0.92
N HIS A 293 5.42 -13.10 2.08
CA HIS A 293 6.12 -12.57 3.23
C HIS A 293 7.63 -12.72 3.09
N LEU A 294 8.35 -11.76 3.67
CA LEU A 294 9.80 -11.71 3.65
C LEU A 294 10.41 -12.52 4.80
N THR A 295 11.67 -12.93 4.65
CA THR A 295 12.53 -13.31 5.78
C THR A 295 12.98 -12.05 6.53
N SER A 296 13.69 -12.23 7.65
CA SER A 296 14.34 -11.10 8.33
C SER A 296 15.32 -10.33 7.41
N LEU A 297 15.98 -11.01 6.45
CA LEU A 297 16.88 -10.35 5.50
C LEU A 297 16.12 -9.59 4.40
N GLY A 298 15.02 -10.14 3.89
CA GLY A 298 14.16 -9.42 2.96
C GLY A 298 13.51 -8.19 3.62
N ALA A 299 13.00 -8.35 4.85
CA ALA A 299 12.42 -7.26 5.63
C ALA A 299 13.44 -6.15 5.94
N TYR A 300 14.71 -6.53 6.18
CA TYR A 300 15.81 -5.59 6.33
C TYR A 300 16.10 -4.80 5.05
N TYR A 301 16.06 -5.45 3.88
CA TYR A 301 16.18 -4.73 2.60
C TYR A 301 15.04 -3.73 2.40
N MET A 302 13.80 -4.10 2.73
CA MET A 302 12.69 -3.14 2.71
C MET A 302 12.89 -2.00 3.72
N ALA A 303 13.40 -2.27 4.92
CA ALA A 303 13.75 -1.22 5.88
C ALA A 303 14.83 -0.26 5.35
N ALA A 304 15.82 -0.76 4.61
CA ALA A 304 16.82 0.06 3.92
C ALA A 304 16.19 0.94 2.81
N VAL A 305 15.21 0.43 2.06
CA VAL A 305 14.43 1.19 1.07
C VAL A 305 13.58 2.29 1.75
N HIS A 306 12.98 2.00 2.90
CA HIS A 306 12.24 2.99 3.69
C HIS A 306 13.17 4.06 4.26
N HIS A 307 14.34 3.68 4.80
CA HIS A 307 15.36 4.61 5.28
C HIS A 307 15.82 5.57 4.17
N ALA A 308 16.21 5.03 3.01
CA ALA A 308 16.64 5.84 1.88
C ALA A 308 15.54 6.81 1.40
N SER A 309 14.26 6.40 1.46
CA SER A 309 13.14 7.23 1.06
C SER A 309 12.84 8.36 2.06
N VAL A 310 12.84 8.05 3.36
CA VAL A 310 12.47 9.00 4.43
C VAL A 310 13.62 9.94 4.77
N PHE A 311 14.84 9.42 4.94
CA PHE A 311 16.00 10.23 5.36
C PHE A 311 16.75 10.88 4.19
N ARG A 312 16.52 10.42 2.95
CA ARG A 312 17.22 10.84 1.72
C ARG A 312 18.74 10.61 1.80
N GLU A 313 19.13 9.55 2.50
CA GLU A 313 20.52 9.15 2.73
C GLU A 313 20.73 7.65 2.51
N SER A 314 21.97 7.26 2.24
CA SER A 314 22.35 5.86 2.09
C SER A 314 22.29 5.14 3.44
N PRO A 315 21.67 3.94 3.53
CA PRO A 315 21.74 3.09 4.71
C PRO A 315 23.07 2.29 4.79
N GLU A 316 24.04 2.54 3.91
CA GLU A 316 25.34 1.84 3.93
C GLU A 316 26.09 2.08 5.25
N GLY A 317 26.57 1.00 5.87
CA GLY A 317 27.30 1.04 7.15
C GLY A 317 26.46 0.74 8.38
N ALA A 318 25.13 0.71 8.27
CA ALA A 318 24.25 0.19 9.32
C ALA A 318 24.54 -1.31 9.60
N PRO A 319 24.27 -1.81 10.82
CA PRO A 319 24.33 -3.24 11.10
C PRO A 319 23.21 -3.97 10.36
N GLY A 320 23.48 -5.21 9.96
CA GLY A 320 22.48 -6.11 9.38
C GLY A 320 21.76 -6.98 10.42
N PRO A 321 20.81 -7.82 9.99
CA PRO A 321 20.14 -8.79 10.85
C PRO A 321 21.14 -9.75 11.52
N ALA A 322 20.83 -10.20 12.73
CA ALA A 322 21.68 -11.13 13.47
C ALA A 322 21.99 -12.40 12.63
N GLY A 323 23.28 -12.72 12.49
CA GLY A 323 23.75 -13.87 11.70
C GLY A 323 23.79 -13.66 10.18
N ALA A 324 23.37 -12.51 9.65
CA ALA A 324 23.50 -12.19 8.23
C ALA A 324 24.98 -11.98 7.84
N ASN A 325 25.33 -12.34 6.60
CA ASN A 325 26.67 -12.10 6.06
C ASN A 325 26.87 -10.60 5.78
N ALA A 326 27.96 -10.02 6.29
CA ALA A 326 28.22 -8.59 6.20
C ALA A 326 28.34 -8.06 4.75
N ALA A 327 28.90 -8.84 3.82
CA ALA A 327 29.00 -8.45 2.42
C ALA A 327 27.63 -8.50 1.72
N THR A 328 26.77 -9.45 2.10
CA THR A 328 25.35 -9.47 1.67
C THR A 328 24.63 -8.22 2.17
N VAL A 329 24.77 -7.89 3.46
CA VAL A 329 24.14 -6.71 4.08
C VAL A 329 24.56 -5.42 3.38
N GLN A 330 25.87 -5.22 3.15
CA GLN A 330 26.37 -4.04 2.43
C GLN A 330 25.83 -3.97 0.99
N ALA A 331 25.75 -5.09 0.29
CA ALA A 331 25.15 -5.14 -1.05
C ALA A 331 23.67 -4.74 -1.03
N LEU A 332 22.88 -5.24 -0.06
CA LEU A 332 21.47 -4.88 0.10
C LEU A 332 21.28 -3.38 0.38
N GLN A 333 22.09 -2.80 1.26
CA GLN A 333 22.09 -1.36 1.56
C GLN A 333 22.35 -0.52 0.30
N ARG A 334 23.39 -0.89 -0.46
CA ARG A 334 23.78 -0.19 -1.71
C ARG A 334 22.72 -0.32 -2.79
N ILE A 335 22.12 -1.49 -2.97
CA ILE A 335 21.05 -1.73 -3.93
C ILE A 335 19.84 -0.86 -3.59
N ALA A 336 19.44 -0.83 -2.30
CA ALA A 336 18.33 0.00 -1.84
C ALA A 336 18.60 1.50 -2.10
N TRP A 337 19.78 2.00 -1.72
CA TRP A 337 20.18 3.39 -1.96
C TRP A 337 20.16 3.75 -3.45
N ASN A 338 20.81 2.94 -4.29
CA ASN A 338 20.91 3.21 -5.72
C ASN A 338 19.54 3.21 -6.40
N PHE A 339 18.67 2.24 -6.06
CA PHE A 339 17.32 2.16 -6.62
C PHE A 339 16.48 3.37 -6.21
N VAL A 340 16.45 3.69 -4.91
CA VAL A 340 15.63 4.80 -4.38
C VAL A 340 16.11 6.14 -4.91
N SER A 341 17.42 6.38 -4.95
CA SER A 341 18.00 7.61 -5.50
C SER A 341 17.68 7.77 -6.98
N ALA A 342 17.82 6.70 -7.78
CA ALA A 342 17.53 6.73 -9.21
C ALA A 342 16.02 6.91 -9.50
N TYR A 343 15.14 6.39 -8.63
CA TYR A 343 13.70 6.59 -8.72
C TYR A 343 13.31 8.05 -8.50
N TYR A 344 13.66 8.62 -7.34
CA TYR A 344 13.30 10.02 -7.03
C TYR A 344 14.06 11.05 -7.85
N ALA A 345 15.12 10.66 -8.58
CA ALA A 345 15.83 11.55 -9.51
C ALA A 345 15.11 11.77 -10.85
N GLN A 346 14.00 11.06 -11.09
CA GLN A 346 13.12 11.36 -12.22
C GLN A 346 12.24 12.57 -11.87
N PRO A 347 12.12 13.61 -12.72
CA PRO A 347 11.28 14.79 -12.41
C PRO A 347 9.80 14.48 -12.16
N ASP A 348 9.30 13.37 -12.70
CA ASP A 348 7.93 12.85 -12.57
C ASP A 348 7.84 11.61 -11.67
N ALA A 349 8.80 11.44 -10.75
CA ALA A 349 8.87 10.28 -9.84
C ALA A 349 7.57 10.09 -9.03
N GLY A 350 6.81 9.06 -9.36
CA GLY A 350 5.56 8.72 -8.69
C GLY A 350 4.32 9.46 -9.18
N GLU A 351 4.46 10.29 -10.21
CA GLU A 351 3.37 11.10 -10.77
C GLU A 351 2.81 10.50 -12.07
N ARG A 352 1.49 10.54 -12.22
CA ARG A 352 0.74 9.96 -13.35
C ARG A 352 -0.43 10.86 -13.71
N THR A 353 -0.57 11.18 -15.00
CA THR A 353 -1.82 11.78 -15.47
C THR A 353 -2.94 10.74 -15.44
N MET A 354 -4.17 11.18 -15.18
CA MET A 354 -5.33 10.26 -15.20
C MET A 354 -5.54 9.63 -16.58
N ALA A 355 -5.12 10.28 -17.67
CA ALA A 355 -5.14 9.71 -19.02
C ALA A 355 -4.09 8.59 -19.22
N ASP A 356 -2.88 8.75 -18.65
CA ASP A 356 -1.88 7.67 -18.61
C ASP A 356 -2.42 6.49 -17.81
N CYS A 357 -3.01 6.72 -16.63
CA CYS A 357 -3.66 5.68 -15.82
C CYS A 357 -4.70 4.87 -16.60
N ARG A 358 -5.64 5.56 -17.29
CA ARG A 358 -6.67 4.91 -18.11
C ARG A 358 -6.13 4.16 -19.34
N THR A 359 -4.91 4.48 -19.78
CA THR A 359 -4.26 3.82 -20.91
C THR A 359 -3.41 2.63 -20.45
N ARG A 360 -2.58 2.85 -19.43
CA ARG A 360 -1.55 1.92 -18.95
C ARG A 360 -2.14 0.81 -18.08
N ILE A 361 -3.11 1.09 -17.21
CA ILE A 361 -3.66 0.06 -16.30
C ILE A 361 -4.37 -1.06 -17.10
N PRO A 362 -5.29 -0.76 -18.04
CA PRO A 362 -5.87 -1.78 -18.92
C PRO A 362 -4.84 -2.55 -19.76
N ARG A 363 -3.83 -1.86 -20.28
CA ARG A 363 -2.89 -2.42 -21.25
C ARG A 363 -1.80 -3.27 -20.58
N ASP A 364 -1.19 -2.76 -19.51
CA ASP A 364 0.05 -3.31 -18.93
C ASP A 364 -0.19 -4.04 -17.60
N VAL A 365 -1.23 -3.68 -16.83
CA VAL A 365 -1.42 -4.17 -15.45
C VAL A 365 -2.53 -5.20 -15.36
N CYS A 366 -3.72 -4.94 -15.93
CA CYS A 366 -4.86 -5.86 -15.92
C CYS A 366 -4.51 -7.29 -16.42
N PRO A 367 -3.73 -7.51 -17.50
CA PRO A 367 -3.40 -8.85 -17.95
C PRO A 367 -2.57 -9.63 -16.93
N GLY A 368 -1.47 -9.04 -16.44
CA GLY A 368 -0.56 -9.69 -15.48
C GLY A 368 -1.20 -9.93 -14.12
N PHE A 369 -2.03 -8.99 -13.63
CA PHE A 369 -2.77 -9.13 -12.37
C PHE A 369 -3.64 -10.40 -12.38
N TRP A 370 -4.49 -10.54 -13.39
CA TRP A 370 -5.42 -11.66 -13.48
C TRP A 370 -4.76 -12.96 -13.94
N GLU A 371 -3.63 -12.92 -14.66
CA GLU A 371 -2.81 -14.10 -14.93
C GLU A 371 -2.21 -14.68 -13.63
N LEU A 372 -1.61 -13.83 -12.77
CA LEU A 372 -1.03 -14.27 -11.49
C LEU A 372 -2.09 -14.80 -10.51
N LEU A 373 -3.29 -14.20 -10.50
CA LEU A 373 -4.41 -14.69 -9.70
C LEU A 373 -5.13 -15.93 -10.29
N GLY A 374 -4.65 -16.46 -11.42
CA GLY A 374 -5.22 -17.65 -12.07
C GLY A 374 -6.66 -17.46 -12.60
N ARG A 375 -7.02 -16.22 -12.95
CA ARG A 375 -8.39 -15.78 -13.29
C ARG A 375 -8.42 -14.91 -14.55
N SER A 376 -7.74 -15.35 -15.60
CA SER A 376 -7.57 -14.61 -16.86
C SER A 376 -8.89 -14.20 -17.55
N GLU A 377 -10.01 -14.85 -17.23
CA GLU A 377 -11.36 -14.47 -17.67
C GLU A 377 -11.76 -13.04 -17.26
N ASN A 378 -11.19 -12.51 -16.17
CA ASN A 378 -11.51 -11.18 -15.65
C ASN A 378 -10.75 -10.04 -16.36
N VAL A 379 -9.74 -10.34 -17.19
CA VAL A 379 -8.91 -9.32 -17.86
C VAL A 379 -9.76 -8.31 -18.65
N ALA A 380 -10.72 -8.79 -19.43
CA ALA A 380 -11.58 -7.93 -20.23
C ALA A 380 -12.52 -7.04 -19.38
N GLY A 381 -12.90 -7.50 -18.18
CA GLY A 381 -13.67 -6.69 -17.22
C GLY A 381 -12.82 -5.55 -16.66
N CYS A 382 -11.65 -5.88 -16.13
CA CYS A 382 -10.64 -4.95 -15.64
C CYS A 382 -10.28 -3.88 -16.68
N GLN A 383 -10.07 -4.30 -17.93
CA GLN A 383 -9.76 -3.40 -19.04
C GLN A 383 -10.88 -2.40 -19.33
N ARG A 384 -12.15 -2.84 -19.31
CA ARG A 384 -13.31 -1.94 -19.48
C ARG A 384 -13.46 -1.00 -18.29
N TYR A 385 -13.26 -1.48 -17.06
CA TYR A 385 -13.35 -0.65 -15.86
C TYR A 385 -12.28 0.45 -15.88
N PHE A 386 -10.99 0.09 -15.85
CA PHE A 386 -9.90 1.06 -15.79
C PHE A 386 -9.72 1.89 -17.07
N GLY A 387 -10.24 1.42 -18.21
CA GLY A 387 -10.26 2.19 -19.46
C GLY A 387 -11.41 3.20 -19.56
N ASN A 388 -12.43 3.11 -18.69
CA ASN A 388 -13.57 4.00 -18.73
C ASN A 388 -13.17 5.43 -18.33
N ALA A 389 -13.52 6.41 -19.16
CA ALA A 389 -13.26 7.83 -18.94
C ALA A 389 -14.49 8.60 -18.40
N ALA A 390 -15.67 7.97 -18.34
CA ALA A 390 -16.88 8.59 -17.80
C ALA A 390 -16.82 8.64 -16.25
N PRO A 391 -17.02 9.81 -15.61
CA PRO A 391 -17.19 9.88 -14.17
C PRO A 391 -18.44 9.12 -13.73
N GLY A 392 -18.38 8.42 -12.59
CA GLY A 392 -19.54 7.79 -11.99
C GLY A 392 -19.26 7.29 -10.58
N SER A 393 -20.30 7.26 -9.73
CA SER A 393 -20.20 6.70 -8.37
C SER A 393 -19.81 5.21 -8.43
N GLY A 394 -18.69 4.84 -7.80
CA GLY A 394 -18.12 3.49 -7.90
C GLY A 394 -17.47 3.16 -9.25
N GLY A 395 -17.43 4.12 -10.18
CA GLY A 395 -16.70 4.00 -11.43
C GLY A 395 -15.18 4.15 -11.24
N ASN A 396 -14.45 4.10 -12.35
CA ASN A 396 -13.01 4.26 -12.39
C ASN A 396 -12.56 5.57 -11.70
N PRO A 397 -11.77 5.51 -10.60
CA PRO A 397 -11.36 6.73 -9.91
C PRO A 397 -10.35 7.55 -10.71
N PHE A 398 -9.72 6.98 -11.73
CA PHE A 398 -8.73 7.67 -12.57
C PHE A 398 -9.38 8.52 -13.67
N VAL A 399 -10.33 9.36 -13.26
CA VAL A 399 -10.98 10.41 -14.06
C VAL A 399 -10.77 11.75 -13.34
N TRP A 400 -10.50 12.82 -14.12
CA TRP A 400 -10.34 14.18 -13.61
C TRP A 400 -10.60 15.21 -14.74
N PRO A 401 -11.31 16.32 -14.50
CA PRO A 401 -12.06 16.65 -13.27
C PRO A 401 -13.15 15.62 -12.97
N ASP A 402 -13.43 15.40 -11.69
CA ASP A 402 -14.35 14.36 -11.22
C ASP A 402 -15.50 14.98 -10.43
N PRO A 403 -16.68 15.20 -11.04
CA PRO A 403 -17.82 15.83 -10.39
C PRO A 403 -18.43 14.98 -9.25
N ASN A 404 -18.08 13.69 -9.16
CA ASN A 404 -18.55 12.81 -8.08
C ASN A 404 -17.56 12.72 -6.92
N TRP A 405 -16.36 13.31 -7.05
CA TRP A 405 -15.38 13.30 -5.98
C TRP A 405 -15.88 14.12 -4.78
N GLN A 406 -15.87 13.51 -3.60
CA GLN A 406 -16.01 14.17 -2.31
C GLN A 406 -15.04 13.51 -1.32
N PRO A 407 -14.33 14.27 -0.47
CA PRO A 407 -13.54 13.69 0.60
C PRO A 407 -14.45 12.99 1.61
N LEU A 408 -13.99 11.87 2.17
CA LEU A 408 -14.73 11.17 3.23
C LEU A 408 -14.84 12.05 4.49
N PRO A 409 -15.98 12.04 5.19
CA PRO A 409 -16.21 12.90 6.36
C PRO A 409 -15.30 12.50 7.53
N PRO A 410 -14.92 13.44 8.41
CA PRO A 410 -14.09 13.13 9.59
C PRO A 410 -14.80 12.14 10.55
N PRO A 411 -14.02 11.44 11.39
CA PRO A 411 -14.49 10.39 12.28
C PRO A 411 -15.08 10.86 13.62
#